data_AF-A0A7W4HWQ0-F1
#
_entry.id   AF-A0A7W4HWQ0-F1
#
_cell.length_a   1.000
_cell.length_b   1.000
_cell.length_c   1.000
_cell.angle_alpha   90.00
_cell.angle_beta   90.00
_cell.angle_gamma   90.00
#
_symmetry.space_group_name_H-M   'P 1'
#
loop_
_entity.id
_entity.type
_entity.pdbx_description
1 polymer ?
#
loop_
_entity_poly.entity_id
_entity_poly.type
_entity_poly.pdbx_seq_one_letter_code
_entity_poly.pdbx_strand_id
1 'polypeptide(L)'
;MASEIQAFEAFMAAMRRIRRECPWDRGQTMQSLTTYTVEEVYELVDAVTDGATEEVRKELGDMLMHVAFYSVIAEEGHLFTLEDVIRGVTEKIIYRHPHVFANTGAKTPEEVEAQWEAL
;
A
#
# COMPACT_ATOMS: atom_id res chain seq x y z
N MET A 1 12.97 -2.93 -12.85
CA MET A 1 13.27 -1.52 -12.53
C MET A 1 12.56 -0.57 -13.48
N ALA A 2 13.01 -0.39 -14.73
CA ALA A 2 12.39 0.58 -15.66
C ALA A 2 10.92 0.24 -16.01
N SER A 3 10.60 -1.05 -16.20
CA SER A 3 9.23 -1.50 -16.50
C SER A 3 8.26 -1.36 -15.32
N GLU A 4 8.73 -1.53 -14.08
CA GLU A 4 7.91 -1.42 -12.87
C GLU A 4 7.51 0.03 -12.61
N ILE A 5 8.46 0.95 -12.77
CA ILE A 5 8.20 2.39 -12.66
C ILE A 5 7.16 2.81 -13.72
N GLN A 6 7.34 2.39 -14.97
CA GLN A 6 6.39 2.68 -16.05
C GLN A 6 4.99 2.12 -15.76
N ALA A 7 4.89 0.91 -15.23
CA ALA A 7 3.61 0.31 -14.85
C ALA A 7 2.94 1.11 -13.72
N PHE A 8 3.71 1.51 -12.70
CA PHE A 8 3.20 2.33 -11.60
C PHE A 8 2.78 3.74 -12.05
N GLU A 9 3.53 4.37 -12.93
CA GLU A 9 3.18 5.66 -13.54
C GLU A 9 1.87 5.56 -14.33
N ALA A 10 1.71 4.51 -15.14
CA ALA A 10 0.48 4.27 -15.89
C ALA A 10 -0.73 4.03 -14.97
N PHE A 11 -0.53 3.25 -13.90
CA PHE A 11 -1.54 3.03 -12.87
C PHE A 11 -1.95 4.34 -12.19
N MET A 12 -0.99 5.14 -11.71
CA MET A 12 -1.28 6.42 -11.06
C MET A 12 -1.94 7.43 -12.01
N ALA A 13 -1.57 7.41 -13.30
CA ALA A 13 -2.24 8.22 -14.32
C ALA A 13 -3.71 7.80 -14.50
N ALA A 14 -3.99 6.49 -14.52
CA ALA A 14 -5.35 5.95 -14.58
C ALA A 14 -6.16 6.34 -13.33
N MET A 15 -5.60 6.17 -12.12
CA MET A 15 -6.25 6.55 -10.86
C MET A 15 -6.66 8.02 -10.82
N ARG A 16 -5.74 8.92 -11.19
CA ARG A 16 -6.05 10.35 -11.26
C ARG A 16 -7.06 10.67 -12.36
N ARG A 17 -7.08 9.91 -13.44
CA ARG A 17 -8.05 10.09 -14.53
C ARG A 17 -9.45 9.68 -14.10
N ILE A 18 -9.63 8.49 -13.51
CA ILE A 18 -10.95 8.03 -13.04
C ILE A 18 -11.48 8.96 -11.95
N ARG A 19 -10.62 9.42 -11.02
CA ARG A 19 -10.99 10.40 -9.99
C ARG A 19 -11.56 11.71 -10.59
N ARG A 20 -11.04 12.15 -11.74
CA ARG A 20 -11.52 13.36 -12.42
C ARG A 20 -12.73 13.13 -13.32
N GLU A 21 -12.75 12.03 -14.06
CA GLU A 21 -13.69 11.82 -15.17
C GLU A 21 -14.91 10.99 -14.77
N CYS A 22 -14.77 10.01 -13.87
CA CYS A 22 -15.87 9.14 -13.46
C CYS A 22 -16.69 9.79 -12.32
N PRO A 23 -18.02 9.94 -12.48
CA PRO A 23 -18.87 10.57 -11.46
C PRO A 23 -18.94 9.78 -10.17
N TRP A 24 -18.85 8.44 -10.24
CA TRP A 24 -18.85 7.59 -9.04
C TRP A 24 -17.54 7.75 -8.26
N ASP A 25 -16.39 7.65 -8.95
CA ASP A 25 -15.06 7.79 -8.34
C ASP A 25 -14.83 9.17 -7.74
N ARG A 26 -15.27 10.22 -8.44
CA ARG A 26 -15.23 11.60 -7.95
C ARG A 26 -16.09 11.82 -6.71
N GLY A 27 -17.18 11.06 -6.56
CA GLY A 27 -18.07 11.12 -5.41
C GLY A 27 -17.54 10.45 -4.14
N GLN A 28 -16.48 9.64 -4.25
CA GLN A 28 -15.92 8.92 -3.10
C GLN A 28 -15.21 9.84 -2.11
N THR A 29 -15.28 9.49 -0.84
CA THR A 29 -14.56 10.10 0.28
C THR A 29 -13.68 9.04 0.96
N MET A 30 -12.76 9.46 1.84
CA MET A 30 -12.00 8.50 2.64
C MET A 30 -12.93 7.58 3.44
N GLN A 31 -14.04 8.11 3.95
CA GLN A 31 -14.98 7.34 4.76
C GLN A 31 -15.79 6.34 3.91
N SER A 32 -16.23 6.74 2.71
CA SER A 32 -17.04 5.85 1.85
C SER A 32 -16.24 4.66 1.32
N LEU A 33 -14.92 4.83 1.15
CA LEU A 33 -14.04 3.77 0.68
C LEU A 33 -13.76 2.69 1.73
N THR A 34 -14.02 2.95 3.02
CA THR A 34 -13.61 2.03 4.09
C THR A 34 -14.30 0.66 4.01
N THR A 35 -15.59 0.62 3.66
CA THR A 35 -16.33 -0.63 3.47
C THR A 35 -15.68 -1.48 2.38
N TYR A 36 -15.43 -0.90 1.22
CA TYR A 36 -14.79 -1.59 0.10
C TYR A 36 -13.37 -2.03 0.46
N THR A 37 -12.58 -1.19 1.16
CA THR A 37 -11.25 -1.61 1.64
C THR A 37 -11.31 -2.85 2.54
N VAL A 38 -12.32 -2.95 3.39
CA VAL A 38 -12.49 -4.13 4.25
C VAL A 38 -12.85 -5.36 3.40
N GLU A 39 -13.74 -5.20 2.42
CA GLU A 39 -14.10 -6.26 1.48
C GLU A 39 -12.87 -6.79 0.73
N GLU A 40 -12.06 -5.92 0.12
CA GLU A 40 -10.83 -6.32 -0.61
C GLU A 40 -9.82 -7.04 0.30
N VAL A 41 -9.73 -6.65 1.58
CA VAL A 41 -8.88 -7.36 2.55
C VAL A 41 -9.39 -8.78 2.80
N TYR A 42 -10.71 -8.97 2.93
CA TYR A 42 -11.28 -10.31 3.07
C TYR A 42 -11.10 -11.13 1.79
N GLU A 43 -11.31 -10.55 0.62
CA GLU A 43 -11.08 -11.24 -0.67
C GLU A 43 -9.61 -11.68 -0.80
N LEU A 44 -8.66 -10.82 -0.43
CA LEU A 44 -7.25 -11.18 -0.41
C LEU A 44 -6.95 -12.32 0.58
N VAL A 45 -7.54 -12.29 1.77
CA VAL A 45 -7.38 -13.36 2.78
C VAL A 45 -7.93 -14.69 2.26
N ASP A 46 -9.11 -14.67 1.64
CA ASP A 46 -9.73 -15.86 1.08
C ASP A 46 -8.89 -16.44 -0.07
N ALA A 47 -8.43 -15.58 -1.00
CA ALA A 47 -7.56 -15.98 -2.10
C ALA A 47 -6.24 -16.62 -1.63
N VAL A 48 -5.62 -16.07 -0.58
CA VAL A 48 -4.43 -16.66 0.05
C VAL A 48 -4.74 -17.99 0.71
N THR A 49 -5.86 -18.07 1.43
CA THR A 49 -6.29 -19.29 2.14
C THR A 49 -6.57 -20.43 1.18
N ASP A 50 -7.16 -20.13 0.03
CA ASP A 50 -7.49 -21.10 -1.01
C ASP A 50 -6.30 -21.45 -1.93
N GLY A 51 -5.15 -20.79 -1.76
CA GLY A 51 -3.98 -20.97 -2.62
C GLY A 51 -4.22 -20.53 -4.07
N ALA A 52 -5.18 -19.63 -4.30
CA ALA A 52 -5.60 -19.16 -5.61
C ALA A 52 -4.68 -18.02 -6.09
N THR A 53 -3.47 -18.36 -6.54
CA THR A 53 -2.42 -17.37 -6.88
C THR A 53 -2.85 -16.26 -7.85
N GLU A 54 -3.72 -16.57 -8.82
CA GLU A 54 -4.23 -15.53 -9.75
C GLU A 54 -5.17 -14.55 -9.05
N GLU A 55 -6.03 -15.03 -8.13
CA GLU A 55 -6.89 -14.16 -7.32
C GLU A 55 -6.05 -13.34 -6.35
N VAL A 56 -5.01 -13.94 -5.72
CA VAL A 56 -4.05 -13.18 -4.89
C VAL A 56 -3.43 -12.03 -5.67
N ARG A 57 -3.02 -12.26 -6.93
CA ARG A 57 -2.46 -11.21 -7.78
C ARG A 57 -3.48 -10.09 -8.07
N LYS A 58 -4.74 -10.45 -8.26
CA LYS A 58 -5.84 -9.50 -8.48
C LYS A 58 -6.10 -8.66 -7.22
N GLU A 59 -6.30 -9.30 -6.07
CA GLU A 59 -6.68 -8.57 -4.84
C GLU A 59 -5.51 -7.74 -4.27
N LEU A 60 -4.26 -8.13 -4.51
CA LEU A 60 -3.11 -7.25 -4.25
C LEU A 60 -3.14 -5.98 -5.11
N GLY A 61 -3.65 -6.08 -6.34
CA GLY A 61 -3.91 -4.94 -7.22
C GLY A 61 -5.01 -4.03 -6.68
N ASP A 62 -6.11 -4.60 -6.16
CA ASP A 62 -7.21 -3.84 -5.56
C ASP A 62 -6.78 -3.16 -4.24
N MET A 63 -5.96 -3.82 -3.42
CA MET A 63 -5.34 -3.18 -2.26
C MET A 63 -4.42 -2.01 -2.65
N LEU A 64 -3.63 -2.14 -3.73
CA LEU A 64 -2.82 -1.05 -4.26
C LEU A 64 -3.71 0.09 -4.79
N MET A 65 -4.81 -0.24 -5.46
CA MET A 65 -5.83 0.72 -5.91
C MET A 65 -6.36 1.54 -4.73
N HIS A 66 -6.73 0.90 -3.63
CA HIS A 66 -7.21 1.58 -2.44
C HIS A 66 -6.19 2.54 -1.83
N VAL A 67 -4.93 2.13 -1.68
CA VAL A 67 -3.85 3.02 -1.20
C VAL A 67 -3.72 4.25 -2.09
N ALA A 68 -3.69 4.06 -3.42
CA ALA A 68 -3.62 5.17 -4.36
C ALA A 68 -4.86 6.08 -4.29
N PHE A 69 -6.06 5.52 -4.14
CA PHE A 69 -7.30 6.29 -4.06
C PHE A 69 -7.31 7.19 -2.82
N TYR A 70 -6.94 6.65 -1.65
CA TYR A 70 -6.80 7.44 -0.42
C TYR A 70 -5.77 8.57 -0.58
N SER A 71 -4.61 8.27 -1.18
CA SER A 71 -3.58 9.29 -1.45
C SER A 71 -4.06 10.38 -2.39
N VAL A 72 -4.76 10.04 -3.49
CA VAL A 72 -5.29 11.05 -4.42
C VAL A 72 -6.35 11.94 -3.74
N ILE A 73 -7.24 11.36 -2.91
CA ILE A 73 -8.21 12.15 -2.12
C ILE A 73 -7.48 13.07 -1.13
N ALA A 74 -6.42 12.58 -0.48
CA ALA A 74 -5.63 13.38 0.44
C ALA A 74 -4.89 14.54 -0.26
N GLU A 75 -4.38 14.30 -1.46
CA GLU A 75 -3.73 15.31 -2.32
C GLU A 75 -4.69 16.45 -2.66
N GLU A 76 -5.95 16.14 -3.01
CA GLU A 76 -7.00 17.14 -3.27
C GLU A 76 -7.31 18.02 -2.06
N GLY A 77 -7.21 17.46 -0.85
CA GLY A 77 -7.40 18.16 0.41
C GLY A 77 -6.14 18.85 0.97
N HIS A 78 -5.01 18.82 0.25
CA HIS A 78 -3.71 19.30 0.73
C HIS A 78 -3.28 18.70 2.08
N LEU A 79 -3.64 17.43 2.34
CA LEU A 79 -3.34 16.75 3.61
C LEU A 79 -1.99 16.01 3.58
N PHE A 80 -1.81 15.14 2.58
CA PHE A 80 -0.58 14.40 2.31
C PHE A 80 -0.59 13.87 0.88
N THR A 81 0.56 13.44 0.39
CA THR A 81 0.73 12.87 -0.95
C THR A 81 1.02 11.38 -0.91
N LEU A 82 0.94 10.70 -2.06
CA LEU A 82 1.43 9.32 -2.17
C LEU A 82 2.93 9.21 -1.86
N GLU A 83 3.71 10.24 -2.18
CA GLU A 83 5.13 10.31 -1.85
C GLU A 83 5.35 10.27 -0.34
N ASP A 84 4.55 11.01 0.43
CA ASP A 84 4.64 11.01 1.89
C ASP A 84 4.31 9.64 2.48
N VAL A 85 3.31 8.93 1.92
CA VAL A 85 2.97 7.56 2.32
C VAL A 85 4.14 6.60 2.06
N ILE A 86 4.71 6.63 0.86
CA ILE A 86 5.82 5.74 0.46
C ILE A 86 7.07 6.04 1.29
N ARG A 87 7.40 7.32 1.49
CA ARG A 87 8.54 7.74 2.30
C ARG A 87 8.37 7.31 3.75
N GLY A 88 7.20 7.52 4.34
CA GLY A 88 6.90 7.11 5.71
C GLY A 88 7.05 5.60 5.94
N VAL A 89 6.52 4.77 5.04
CA VAL A 89 6.68 3.30 5.16
C VAL A 89 8.13 2.86 4.89
N THR A 90 8.84 3.52 3.97
CA THR A 90 10.25 3.22 3.66
C THR A 90 11.15 3.51 4.86
N GLU A 91 11.02 4.70 5.45
CA GLU A 91 11.75 5.10 6.66
C GLU A 91 11.45 4.14 7.82
N LYS A 92 10.18 3.77 8.00
CA LYS A 92 9.75 2.79 9.02
C LYS A 92 10.39 1.42 8.80
N ILE A 93 10.45 0.94 7.57
CA ILE A 93 11.10 -0.34 7.23
C ILE A 93 12.59 -0.26 7.56
N ILE A 94 13.30 0.78 7.11
CA ILE A 94 14.74 0.93 7.37
C ILE A 94 15.01 1.00 8.88
N TYR A 95 14.23 1.81 9.60
CA TYR A 95 14.37 1.98 11.05
C TYR A 95 14.10 0.70 11.84
N ARG A 96 13.11 -0.10 11.45
CA ARG A 96 12.78 -1.38 12.13
C ARG A 96 13.69 -2.54 11.74
N HIS A 97 14.50 -2.42 10.70
CA HIS A 97 15.40 -3.49 10.25
C HIS A 97 16.88 -3.08 10.27
N PRO A 98 17.42 -2.55 11.39
CA PRO A 98 18.82 -2.15 11.44
C PRO A 98 19.77 -3.36 11.33
N HIS A 99 19.29 -4.59 11.56
CA HIS A 99 20.06 -5.81 11.30
C HIS A 99 20.28 -6.04 9.79
N VAL A 100 19.39 -5.50 8.94
CA VAL A 100 19.54 -5.49 7.47
C VAL A 100 20.29 -4.24 6.98
N PHE A 101 19.91 -3.06 7.48
CA PHE A 101 20.35 -1.77 6.90
C PHE A 101 21.52 -1.09 7.64
N ALA A 102 21.82 -1.49 8.87
CA ALA A 102 22.89 -0.94 9.71
C ALA A 102 23.80 -2.02 10.34
N ASN A 103 23.63 -3.28 9.94
CA ASN A 103 24.40 -4.45 10.39
C ASN A 103 24.49 -4.61 11.92
N THR A 104 23.38 -4.39 12.64
CA THR A 104 23.33 -4.52 14.12
C THR A 104 23.44 -5.95 14.65
N GLY A 105 23.52 -6.95 13.76
CA GLY A 105 23.99 -8.29 14.11
C GLY A 105 22.94 -9.28 14.62
N ALA A 106 21.65 -8.91 14.68
CA ALA A 106 20.58 -9.87 14.94
C ALA A 106 20.48 -10.90 13.80
N LYS A 107 20.45 -12.19 14.15
CA LYS A 107 20.52 -13.32 13.21
C LYS A 107 19.39 -14.32 13.40
N THR A 108 18.66 -14.26 14.52
CA THR A 108 17.50 -15.13 14.76
C THR A 108 16.20 -14.32 14.83
N PRO A 109 15.03 -14.92 14.54
CA PRO A 109 13.74 -14.26 14.72
C PRO A 109 13.53 -13.69 16.13
N GLU A 110 13.97 -14.40 17.16
CA GLU A 110 13.87 -13.97 18.56
C GLU A 110 14.73 -12.72 18.84
N GLU A 111 15.94 -12.67 18.27
CA GLU A 111 16.81 -11.47 18.37
C GLU A 111 16.21 -10.28 17.62
N VAL A 112 15.56 -10.52 16.48
CA VAL A 112 14.86 -9.47 15.72
C VAL A 112 13.65 -8.94 16.49
N GLU A 113 12.85 -9.82 17.10
CA GLU A 113 11.69 -9.46 17.90
C GLU A 113 12.10 -8.65 19.15
N ALA A 114 13.11 -9.11 19.89
CA ALA A 114 13.66 -8.37 21.03
C ALA A 114 14.20 -6.99 20.62
N GLN A 115 14.77 -6.88 19.42
CA GLN A 115 15.21 -5.60 18.87
C GLN A 115 14.03 -4.68 18.55
N TRP A 116 12.89 -5.20 18.07
CA TRP A 116 11.68 -4.41 17.85
C TRP A 116 11.03 -3.93 19.13
N GLU A 117 11.02 -4.75 20.20
CA GLU A 117 10.52 -4.35 21.53
C GLU A 117 11.34 -3.21 22.16
N ALA A 118 12.60 -3.05 21.76
CA ALA A 118 13.50 -2.03 22.27
C ALA A 118 13.44 -0.67 21.53
N LEU A 119 12.63 -0.55 20.46
CA LEU A 119 12.41 0.69 19.68
C LEU A 119 11.22 1.49 20.22
#